data_AF-A0A9E4GKZ3-F1
#
_entry.id   AF-A0A9E4GKZ3-F1
#
_cell.length_a   1.000
_cell.length_b   1.000
_cell.length_c   1.000
_cell.angle_alpha   90.00
_cell.angle_beta   90.00
_cell.angle_gamma   90.00
#
_symmetry.space_group_name_H-M   'P 1'
#
loop_
_entity.id
_entity.type
_entity.pdbx_description
1 polymer ?
#
loop_
_entity_poly.entity_id
_entity_poly.type
_entity_poly.pdbx_seq_one_letter_code
_entity_poly.pdbx_strand_id
1 'polypeptide(L)' 'MDTKDIIVAKLAEWDLELSDAELEQLVEPYENLLRWRGTVEDMLRARPIADGMQFPESEPLLSHALDKSDKKGGAA' A
#
# COMPACT_ATOMS: atom_id res chain seq x y z
N MET A 1 -2.77 5.52 24.59
CA MET A 1 -1.79 6.12 23.66
C MET A 1 -2.60 6.75 22.56
N ASP A 2 -2.37 8.02 22.28
CA ASP A 2 -3.15 8.75 21.28
C ASP A 2 -2.75 8.31 19.86
N THR A 3 -3.66 8.38 18.89
CA THR A 3 -3.38 8.02 17.49
C THR A 3 -2.22 8.87 16.95
N LYS A 4 -2.17 10.15 17.33
CA LYS A 4 -1.12 11.08 16.95
C LYS A 4 0.26 10.64 17.48
N ASP A 5 0.35 10.15 18.71
CA ASP A 5 1.60 9.62 19.30
C ASP A 5 2.14 8.42 18.50
N ILE A 6 1.23 7.55 18.02
CA ILE A 6 1.60 6.37 17.24
C ILE A 6 2.14 6.79 15.87
N ILE A 7 1.49 7.76 15.22
CA ILE A 7 1.93 8.31 13.94
C ILE A 7 3.32 8.93 14.08
N VAL A 8 3.55 9.75 15.12
CA VAL A 8 4.87 10.35 15.41
C VAL A 8 5.93 9.28 15.61
N ALA A 9 5.66 8.26 16.43
CA ALA A 9 6.61 7.18 16.66
C ALA A 9 6.96 6.41 15.37
N LYS A 10 5.99 6.22 14.47
CA LYS A 10 6.19 5.56 13.18
C LYS A 10 6.99 6.40 12.19
N LEU A 11 6.74 7.71 12.14
CA LEU A 11 7.50 8.63 11.29
C LEU A 11 8.97 8.72 11.75
N ALA A 12 9.22 8.67 13.06
CA ALA A 12 10.57 8.66 13.61
C ALA A 12 11.38 7.42 13.21
N GLU A 13 10.75 6.26 12.94
CA GLU A 13 11.43 5.07 12.39
C GLU A 13 12.04 5.34 11.00
N TRP A 14 11.55 6.35 10.30
CA TRP A 14 12.01 6.77 8.96
C TRP A 14 12.72 8.13 8.95
N ASP A 15 13.06 8.67 10.12
CA ASP A 15 13.69 10.00 10.28
C ASP A 15 12.84 11.12 9.64
N LEU A 16 11.51 10.99 9.71
CA LEU A 16 10.55 11.97 9.22
C LEU A 16 9.93 12.72 10.40
N GLU A 17 9.84 14.04 10.26
CA GLU A 17 9.14 14.92 11.19
C GLU A 17 8.08 15.71 10.42
N LEU A 18 6.91 15.84 11.01
CA LEU A 18 5.78 16.59 10.46
C LEU A 18 5.33 17.65 11.45
N SER A 19 4.75 18.73 10.95
CA SER A 19 4.10 19.73 11.78
C SER A 19 2.82 19.18 12.41
N ASP A 20 2.36 19.82 13.50
CA ASP A 20 1.12 19.43 14.17
C ASP A 20 -0.09 19.42 13.25
N ALA A 21 -0.19 20.39 12.33
CA ALA A 21 -1.28 20.49 11.37
C ALA A 21 -1.26 19.37 10.32
N GLU A 22 -0.08 18.88 9.94
CA GLU A 22 0.07 17.72 9.05
C GLU A 22 -0.26 16.43 9.79
N LEU A 23 0.18 16.29 11.05
CA LEU A 23 -0.18 15.15 11.89
C LEU A 23 -1.69 15.05 12.10
N GLU A 24 -2.38 16.17 12.32
CA GLU A 24 -3.84 16.23 12.47
C GLU A 24 -4.56 15.62 11.24
N GLN A 25 -4.05 15.92 10.03
CA GLN A 25 -4.60 15.41 8.78
C GLN A 25 -4.38 13.90 8.59
N LEU A 26 -3.41 13.31 9.29
CA LEU A 26 -3.08 11.89 9.18
C LEU A 26 -3.85 11.00 10.14
N VAL A 27 -4.47 11.57 11.18
CA VAL A 27 -5.22 10.80 12.19
C VAL A 27 -6.35 9.98 11.55
N GLU A 28 -7.27 10.63 10.83
CA GLU A 28 -8.41 9.95 10.22
C GLU A 28 -7.98 8.90 9.14
N PRO A 29 -7.07 9.20 8.20
CA PRO A 29 -6.56 8.20 7.27
C PRO A 29 -5.91 6.99 7.97
N TYR A 30 -5.16 7.23 9.04
CA TYR A 30 -4.49 6.17 9.79
C TYR A 30 -5.48 5.27 10.51
N GLU A 31 -6.51 5.83 11.15
CA GLU A 31 -7.58 5.05 11.79
C GLU A 31 -8.35 4.21 10.78
N ASN A 32 -8.63 4.77 9.60
CA ASN A 32 -9.25 4.03 8.51
C ASN A 32 -8.39 2.85 8.05
N LEU A 33 -7.07 3.03 7.92
CA LEU A 33 -6.13 1.96 7.59
C LEU A 33 -6.12 0.86 8.64
N LEU A 34 -6.13 1.20 9.93
CA LEU A 34 -6.20 0.22 11.02
C LEU A 34 -7.50 -0.61 10.95
N ARG A 35 -8.64 0.03 10.66
CA ARG A 35 -9.92 -0.67 10.47
C ARG A 35 -9.86 -1.64 9.29
N TRP A 36 -9.29 -1.22 8.16
CA TRP A 36 -9.10 -2.07 6.99
C TRP A 36 -8.17 -3.24 7.28
N ARG A 37 -7.08 -3.02 8.01
CA ARG A 37 -6.18 -4.08 8.46
C ARG A 37 -6.92 -5.15 9.27
N GLY A 38 -7.75 -4.74 10.24
CA GLY A 38 -8.58 -5.66 11.01
C GLY A 38 -9.53 -6.48 10.13
N THR A 39 -10.18 -5.84 9.16
CA THR A 39 -11.07 -6.52 8.20
C THR A 39 -10.31 -7.59 7.40
N VAL A 40 -9.11 -7.28 6.91
CA VAL A 40 -8.27 -8.23 6.18
C VAL A 40 -7.80 -9.38 7.08
N GLU A 41 -7.37 -9.09 8.31
CA GLU A 41 -6.98 -10.10 9.29
C GLU A 41 -8.15 -11.06 9.61
N ASP A 42 -9.36 -10.53 9.76
CA ASP A 42 -10.56 -11.33 9.98
C ASP A 42 -10.90 -12.20 8.76
N MET A 43 -10.75 -11.66 7.53
CA MET A 43 -10.91 -12.45 6.31
C MET A 43 -9.90 -13.60 6.22
N LEU A 44 -8.65 -13.35 6.59
CA LEU A 44 -7.57 -14.35 6.62
C LEU A 44 -7.79 -15.41 7.70
N ARG A 45 -8.40 -15.04 8.84
CA ARG A 45 -8.74 -16.00 9.91
C ARG A 45 -10.00 -16.82 9.58
N ALA A 46 -10.98 -16.20 8.93
CA ALA A 46 -12.25 -16.83 8.58
C ALA A 46 -12.12 -17.86 7.45
N ARG A 47 -11.08 -17.75 6.62
CA ARG A 47 -10.69 -18.79 5.67
C ARG A 47 -9.48 -19.51 6.23
N PRO A 48 -9.55 -20.80 6.61
CA PRO A 48 -8.33 -21.59 6.56
C PRO A 48 -7.84 -21.46 5.11
N ILE A 49 -6.75 -20.74 4.90
CA ILE A 49 -5.98 -20.84 3.67
C ILE A 49 -5.59 -22.31 3.66
N ALA A 50 -6.41 -23.13 2.99
CA ALA A 50 -6.24 -24.56 2.93
C ALA A 50 -4.78 -24.84 2.59
N ASP A 51 -4.15 -25.70 3.38
CA ASP A 51 -2.75 -26.16 3.32
C ASP A 51 -2.40 -26.77 1.94
N GLY A 52 -2.50 -25.98 0.87
CA GLY A 52 -2.50 -26.49 -0.50
C GLY A 52 -2.85 -25.48 -1.59
N MET A 53 -2.95 -24.17 -1.32
CA MET A 53 -2.97 -23.19 -2.42
C MET A 53 -1.58 -23.12 -3.06
N GLN A 54 -1.36 -23.95 -4.09
CA GLN A 54 -0.38 -23.62 -5.12
C GLN A 54 -0.81 -22.27 -5.70
N PHE A 55 0.00 -21.24 -5.46
CA PHE A 55 -0.09 -20.01 -6.21
C PHE A 55 0.01 -20.39 -7.69
N PRO A 56 -0.98 -20.07 -8.55
CA PRO A 56 -0.78 -20.25 -9.97
C PRO A 56 0.42 -19.38 -10.35
N GLU A 57 1.43 -19.97 -10.98
CA GLU A 57 2.57 -19.22 -11.52
C GLU A 57 2.01 -18.06 -12.34
N SER A 58 2.18 -16.84 -11.85
CA SER A 58 1.73 -15.66 -12.56
C SER A 58 2.54 -15.60 -13.86
N GLU A 59 1.89 -15.85 -15.00
CA GLU A 59 2.48 -15.59 -16.30
C GLU A 59 3.00 -14.15 -16.32
N PRO A 60 4.24 -13.91 -16.77
CA PRO A 60 4.82 -12.58 -16.78
C PRO A 60 3.94 -11.69 -17.66
N LEU A 61 3.33 -10.66 -17.04
CA LEU A 61 2.58 -9.64 -17.74
C LEU A 61 3.47 -9.08 -18.84
N LEU A 62 3.06 -9.38 -20.08
CA LEU A 62 3.70 -9.04 -21.34
C LEU A 62 4.45 -7.70 -21.25
N SER A 63 5.76 -7.79 -21.39
CA SER A 63 6.73 -6.70 -21.63
C SER A 63 6.47 -5.91 -22.93
N HIS A 64 5.23 -5.87 -23.42
CA HIS A 64 4.83 -5.22 -24.68
C HIS A 64 4.18 -3.84 -24.49
N ALA A 65 3.95 -3.38 -23.25
CA ALA A 65 3.40 -2.04 -23.02
C ALA A 65 4.46 -0.93 -22.99
N LEU A 66 5.76 -1.25 -22.95
CA LEU A 66 6.84 -0.25 -22.93
C LEU A 66 7.44 0.08 -24.31
N ASP A 67 7.00 -0.59 -25.39
CA ASP A 67 7.61 -0.44 -26.72
C ASP A 67 6.74 0.33 -27.75
N LYS A 68 5.94 1.30 -27.29
CA LYS A 68 5.24 2.25 -28.18
C LYS A 68 5.36 3.71 -27.77
N SER A 69 6.44 4.05 -27.07
CA SER A 69 6.79 5.44 -26.74
C SER A 69 7.98 5.97 -27.54
N ASP A 70 8.40 5.32 -28.62
CA ASP A 70 9.44 5.84 -29.52
C ASP A 70 9.06 5.67 -30.99
N LYS A 71 8.22 6.58 -31.48
CA LYS A 71 8.34 7.19 -32.82
C LYS A 71 7.32 8.31 -32.99
N LYS A 72 7.65 9.48 -32.45
CA LYS A 72 7.23 10.77 -33.02
C LYS A 72 8.46 11.34 -33.73
N GLY A 73 8.45 11.38 -35.07
CA GLY A 73 9.55 11.99 -35.81
C GLY A 73 9.50 11.78 -37.31
N GLY A 74 8.78 12.68 -38.01
CA GLY A 74 8.99 13.06 -39.43
C GLY A 74 8.68 11.99 -40.48
N ALA A 75 8.50 12.30 -41.76
CA ALA A 75 8.29 13.52 -42.51
C ALA A 75 8.09 13.03 -43.97
N ALA A 76 7.35 13.81 -44.76
CA ALA A 76 7.19 13.73 -46.23
C ALA A 76 6.36 12.57 -46.80
#